data_AF-A0A355PP43-F1
#
_entry.id   AF-A0A355PP43-F1
#
_cell.length_a   1.000
_cell.length_b   1.000
_cell.length_c   1.000
_cell.angle_alpha   90.00
_cell.angle_beta   90.00
_cell.angle_gamma   90.00
#
_symmetry.space_group_name_H-M   'P 1'
#
loop_
_entity.id
_entity.type
_entity.pdbx_description
1 polymer ?
#
loop_
_entity_poly.entity_id
_entity_poly.type
_entity_poly.pdbx_seq_one_letter_code
_entity_poly.pdbx_strand_id
1 'polypeptide(L)'
;MVYELTVQSVTLKSTLFTPPSRLINTCEATCAIGMLYKKAGQPLPGVKEGDNLGQLIGSIPQAVYDAEHGNLSEIVRNYTWFDSDIVTQDALITLQLGYEAPAS
;
A
#
# COMPACT_ATOMS: atom_id res chain seq x y z
N MET A 1 -7.80 8.97 14.98
CA MET A 1 -6.40 9.28 15.36
C MET A 1 -5.52 8.03 15.24
N VAL A 2 -5.56 7.33 14.10
CA VAL A 2 -4.80 6.08 13.83
C VAL A 2 -4.06 6.14 12.48
N TYR A 3 -4.59 6.88 11.49
CA TYR A 3 -4.06 6.85 10.12
C TYR A 3 -2.66 7.43 9.94
N GLU A 4 -2.31 8.50 10.65
CA GLU A 4 -0.93 9.05 10.59
C GLU A 4 0.10 8.04 11.12
N LEU A 5 -0.27 7.27 12.15
CA LEU A 5 0.57 6.17 12.67
C LEU A 5 0.69 5.05 11.64
N THR A 6 -0.35 4.77 10.84
CA THR A 6 -0.29 3.81 9.73
C THR A 6 0.72 4.27 8.67
N VAL A 7 0.67 5.53 8.26
CA VAL A 7 1.63 6.12 7.31
C VAL A 7 3.06 6.00 7.85
N GLN A 8 3.28 6.39 9.11
CA GLN A 8 4.61 6.27 9.74
C GLN A 8 5.07 4.81 9.84
N SER A 9 4.18 3.89 10.25
CA SER A 9 4.47 2.45 10.32
C SER A 9 4.96 1.92 8.98
N VAL A 10 4.23 2.18 7.88
CA VAL A 10 4.58 1.70 6.54
C VAL A 10 5.90 2.32 6.06
N THR A 11 6.12 3.61 6.30
CA THR A 11 7.41 4.26 5.99
C THR A 11 8.56 3.60 6.73
N LEU A 12 8.45 3.37 8.04
CA LEU A 12 9.51 2.72 8.83
C LEU A 12 9.77 1.28 8.34
N LYS A 13 8.71 0.51 8.07
CA LYS A 13 8.80 -0.87 7.61
C LYS A 13 9.49 -0.99 6.25
N SER A 14 9.27 -0.03 5.36
CA SER A 14 9.85 0.01 4.02
C SER A 14 11.26 0.64 3.98
N THR A 15 11.68 1.41 4.99
CA THR A 15 12.96 2.14 4.94
C THR A 15 14.01 1.64 5.92
N LEU A 16 13.63 1.17 7.12
CA LEU A 16 14.59 0.86 8.19
C LEU A 16 15.04 -0.61 8.24
N PHE A 17 14.35 -1.51 7.56
CA PHE A 17 14.61 -2.96 7.65
C PHE A 17 15.13 -3.52 6.32
N THR A 18 16.04 -4.48 6.41
CA THR A 18 16.56 -5.24 5.25
C THR A 18 16.67 -6.72 5.65
N PRO A 19 15.76 -7.60 5.20
CA PRO A 19 14.63 -7.34 4.30
C PRO A 19 13.55 -6.45 4.95
N PRO A 20 12.71 -5.77 4.15
CA PRO A 20 11.67 -4.91 4.68
C PRO A 20 10.64 -5.68 5.52
N SER A 21 10.04 -5.01 6.50
CA SER A 21 9.13 -5.65 7.45
C SER A 21 7.73 -5.84 6.86
N ARG A 22 7.04 -6.90 7.28
CA ARG A 22 5.74 -7.28 6.71
C ARG A 22 4.63 -6.29 7.09
N LEU A 23 3.72 -6.09 6.15
CA LEU A 23 2.44 -5.40 6.37
C LEU A 23 1.50 -6.35 7.15
N ILE A 24 0.78 -5.83 8.14
CA ILE A 24 0.01 -6.64 9.10
C ILE A 24 -1.51 -6.52 8.96
N ASN A 25 -2.01 -5.53 8.21
CA ASN A 25 -3.44 -5.32 8.03
C ASN A 25 -3.75 -4.61 6.70
N THR A 26 -5.04 -4.54 6.37
CA THR A 26 -5.53 -3.96 5.11
C THR A 26 -5.18 -2.47 4.97
N CYS A 27 -5.21 -1.69 6.06
CA CYS A 27 -4.85 -0.27 6.05
C CYS A 27 -3.36 -0.04 5.76
N GLU A 28 -2.47 -0.87 6.30
CA GLU A 28 -1.05 -0.82 5.96
C GLU A 28 -0.83 -1.20 4.49
N ALA A 29 -1.53 -2.22 4.00
CA ALA A 29 -1.46 -2.64 2.61
C ALA A 29 -1.92 -1.54 1.65
N THR A 30 -3.10 -0.96 1.86
CA THR A 30 -3.59 0.13 1.03
C THR A 30 -2.74 1.39 1.14
N CYS A 31 -2.22 1.72 2.32
CA CYS A 31 -1.24 2.80 2.49
C CYS A 31 0.03 2.57 1.66
N ALA A 32 0.60 1.37 1.71
CA ALA A 32 1.78 1.02 0.92
C ALA A 32 1.50 1.09 -0.59
N ILE A 33 0.31 0.66 -1.03
CA ILE A 33 -0.14 0.81 -2.42
C ILE A 33 -0.20 2.29 -2.81
N GLY A 34 -0.79 3.15 -1.98
CA GLY A 34 -0.84 4.59 -2.24
C GLY A 34 0.55 5.21 -2.41
N MET A 35 1.48 4.88 -1.51
CA MET A 35 2.88 5.32 -1.60
C MET A 35 3.56 4.81 -2.87
N LEU A 36 3.31 3.55 -3.23
CA LEU A 36 3.86 2.91 -4.43
C LEU A 36 3.41 3.65 -5.70
N TYR A 37 2.12 3.93 -5.85
CA TYR A 37 1.59 4.69 -6.99
C TYR A 37 2.16 6.11 -7.07
N LYS A 38 2.33 6.78 -5.92
CA LYS A 38 2.98 8.09 -5.85
C LYS A 38 4.42 8.03 -6.35
N LYS A 39 5.22 7.06 -5.86
CA LYS A 39 6.62 6.89 -6.29
C LYS A 39 6.72 6.53 -7.78
N ALA A 40 5.77 5.77 -8.29
CA ALA A 40 5.67 5.44 -9.71
C ALA A 40 5.21 6.62 -10.60
N GLY A 41 4.76 7.74 -10.02
CA GLY A 41 4.19 8.88 -10.76
C GLY A 41 2.87 8.54 -11.45
N GLN A 42 2.14 7.53 -10.96
CA GLN A 42 0.89 7.05 -11.53
C GLN A 42 -0.30 7.50 -10.70
N PRO A 43 -1.48 7.74 -11.31
CA PRO A 43 -2.68 8.09 -10.55
C PRO A 43 -3.14 6.92 -9.69
N LEU A 44 -3.76 7.24 -8.55
CA LEU A 44 -4.35 6.23 -7.66
C LEU A 44 -5.32 5.31 -8.42
N PRO A 45 -5.35 4.01 -8.09
CA PRO A 45 -6.32 3.08 -8.66
C PRO A 45 -7.75 3.47 -8.22
N GLY A 46 -8.72 3.25 -9.11
CA GLY A 46 -10.13 3.56 -8.88
C GLY A 46 -10.83 2.55 -7.97
N VAL A 47 -10.41 2.47 -6.70
CA VAL A 47 -10.88 1.51 -5.70
C VAL A 47 -12.09 2.05 -4.94
N LYS A 48 -13.02 1.16 -4.58
CA LYS A 48 -14.21 1.48 -3.78
C LYS A 48 -14.29 0.61 -2.52
N GLU A 49 -15.08 1.06 -1.56
CA GLU A 49 -15.37 0.30 -0.37
C GLU A 49 -16.11 -0.99 -0.73
N GLY A 50 -15.69 -2.11 -0.14
CA GLY A 50 -16.22 -3.44 -0.43
C GLY A 50 -15.49 -4.18 -1.56
N ASP A 51 -14.56 -3.53 -2.27
CA ASP A 51 -13.71 -4.21 -3.26
C ASP A 51 -12.81 -5.24 -2.58
N ASN A 52 -12.50 -6.34 -3.27
CA ASN A 52 -11.61 -7.36 -2.75
C ASN A 52 -10.14 -6.89 -2.78
N LEU A 53 -9.44 -7.03 -1.66
CA LEU A 53 -8.06 -6.55 -1.53
C LEU A 53 -7.08 -7.34 -2.40
N GLY A 54 -7.29 -8.65 -2.54
CA GLY A 54 -6.49 -9.50 -3.42
C GLY A 54 -6.62 -9.13 -4.89
N GLN A 55 -7.85 -8.80 -5.32
CA GLN A 55 -8.09 -8.29 -6.68
C GLN A 55 -7.43 -6.94 -6.90
N LEU A 56 -7.47 -6.04 -5.90
CA LEU A 56 -6.74 -4.77 -5.96
C LEU A 56 -5.24 -5.01 -6.19
N ILE A 57 -4.59 -5.81 -5.34
CA ILE A 57 -3.15 -6.10 -5.45
C ILE A 57 -2.82 -6.77 -6.79
N GLY A 58 -3.63 -7.74 -7.22
CA GLY A 58 -3.46 -8.41 -8.51
C GLY A 58 -3.70 -7.51 -9.73
N SER A 59 -4.45 -6.42 -9.57
CA SER A 59 -4.73 -5.44 -10.63
C SER A 59 -3.64 -4.38 -10.80
N ILE A 60 -2.70 -4.27 -9.84
CA ILE A 60 -1.62 -3.29 -9.89
C ILE A 60 -0.73 -3.61 -11.10
N PRO A 61 -0.57 -2.67 -12.06
CA PRO A 61 0.25 -2.92 -13.22
C PRO A 61 1.70 -3.20 -12.82
N GLN A 62 2.32 -4.18 -13.48
CA GLN A 62 3.73 -4.51 -13.25
C GLN A 62 4.65 -3.29 -13.38
N ALA A 63 4.35 -2.37 -14.30
CA ALA A 63 5.07 -1.12 -14.49
C ALA A 63 5.09 -0.21 -13.24
N VAL A 64 4.08 -0.29 -12.37
CA VAL A 64 4.04 0.47 -11.10
C VAL A 64 5.07 -0.07 -10.12
N TYR A 65 5.16 -1.39 -10.00
CA TYR A 65 6.19 -2.04 -9.20
C TYR A 65 7.59 -1.81 -9.76
N ASP A 66 7.73 -1.89 -11.07
CA ASP A 66 9.01 -1.65 -11.72
C ASP A 66 9.41 -0.17 -11.57
N ALA A 67 8.50 0.80 -11.63
CA ALA A 67 8.87 2.21 -11.47
C ALA A 67 9.48 2.55 -10.10
N GLU A 68 9.12 1.84 -9.03
CA GLU A 68 9.69 2.06 -7.70
C GLU A 68 10.97 1.23 -7.44
N HIS A 69 11.06 0.01 -8.00
CA HIS A 69 12.24 -0.88 -7.90
C HIS A 69 12.83 -1.02 -6.47
N GLY A 70 12.00 -0.98 -5.44
CA GLY A 70 12.45 -0.91 -4.05
C GLY A 70 11.59 -1.69 -3.07
N ASN A 71 11.76 -1.32 -1.80
CA ASN A 71 11.17 -2.05 -0.67
C ASN A 71 9.64 -1.96 -0.65
N LEU A 72 9.03 -0.90 -1.19
CA LEU A 72 7.57 -0.80 -1.26
C LEU A 72 6.99 -1.85 -2.21
N SER A 73 7.64 -2.05 -3.35
CA SER A 73 7.23 -3.08 -4.30
C SER A 73 7.33 -4.48 -3.71
N GLU A 74 8.39 -4.75 -2.95
CA GLU A 74 8.59 -6.04 -2.28
C GLU A 74 7.52 -6.30 -1.21
N ILE A 75 7.25 -5.34 -0.31
CA ILE A 75 6.27 -5.56 0.76
C ILE A 75 4.84 -5.69 0.25
N VAL A 76 4.47 -4.95 -0.79
CA VAL A 76 3.11 -5.04 -1.38
C VAL A 76 2.93 -6.38 -2.08
N ARG A 77 3.94 -6.87 -2.83
CA ARG A 77 3.87 -8.18 -3.48
C ARG A 77 3.82 -9.35 -2.50
N ASN A 78 4.55 -9.22 -1.39
CA ASN A 78 4.66 -10.27 -0.38
C ASN A 78 3.56 -10.18 0.70
N TYR A 79 2.66 -9.21 0.61
CA TYR A 79 1.54 -9.13 1.52
C TYR A 79 0.65 -10.37 1.37
N THR A 80 0.26 -10.98 2.49
CA THR A 80 -0.66 -12.11 2.52
C THR A 80 -2.02 -11.60 2.96
N TRP A 81 -3.05 -11.84 2.15
CA TRP A 81 -4.43 -11.49 2.42
C TRP A 81 -5.29 -12.75 2.49
N PHE A 82 -6.45 -12.63 3.11
CA PHE A 82 -7.52 -13.62 3.03
C PHE A 82 -8.48 -13.28 1.89
N ASP A 83 -9.15 -14.29 1.33
CA ASP A 83 -10.17 -14.06 0.28
C ASP A 83 -11.34 -13.20 0.78
N SER A 84 -11.56 -13.17 2.09
CA SER A 84 -12.56 -12.31 2.75
C SER A 84 -12.10 -10.87 3.00
N ASP A 85 -10.82 -10.54 2.74
CA ASP A 85 -10.31 -9.20 2.99
C ASP A 85 -10.85 -8.22 1.95
N ILE A 86 -11.55 -7.21 2.46
CA ILE A 86 -12.15 -6.15 1.67
C ILE A 86 -11.48 -4.81 1.97
N VAL A 87 -11.55 -3.92 0.99
CA VAL A 87 -11.20 -2.51 1.17
C VAL A 87 -12.31 -1.86 1.99
N THR A 88 -12.02 -1.56 3.25
CA THR A 88 -12.91 -0.80 4.14
C THR A 88 -12.78 0.71 3.89
N GLN A 89 -13.68 1.50 4.48
CA GLN A 89 -13.55 2.95 4.48
C GLN A 89 -12.19 3.44 5.02
N ASP A 90 -11.71 2.83 6.10
CA ASP A 90 -10.39 3.10 6.69
C ASP A 90 -9.24 2.77 5.72
N ALA A 91 -9.40 1.70 4.94
CA ALA A 91 -8.44 1.29 3.92
C ALA A 91 -8.39 2.29 2.74
N LEU A 92 -9.52 2.88 2.36
CA LEU A 92 -9.56 3.97 1.37
C LEU A 92 -8.89 5.24 1.88
N ILE A 93 -9.14 5.61 3.14
CA ILE A 93 -8.50 6.78 3.75
C ILE A 93 -6.98 6.60 3.79
N THR A 94 -6.51 5.42 4.20
CA THR A 94 -5.08 5.11 4.26
C THR A 94 -4.44 4.99 2.88
N LEU A 95 -5.17 4.53 1.85
CA LEU A 95 -4.73 4.59 0.45
C LEU A 95 -4.42 6.02 0.02
N GLN A 96 -5.37 6.93 0.27
CA GLN A 96 -5.24 8.34 -0.08
C GLN A 96 -4.07 8.99 0.68
N LEU A 97 -3.99 8.75 1.99
CA LEU A 97 -2.93 9.30 2.82
C LEU A 97 -1.54 8.77 2.43
N GLY A 98 -1.43 7.49 2.05
CA GLY A 98 -0.19 6.92 1.51
C GLY A 98 0.25 7.63 0.23
N TYR A 99 -0.68 7.95 -0.66
CA TYR A 99 -0.38 8.70 -1.89
C TYR A 99 -0.01 10.16 -1.63
N GLU A 100 -0.59 10.77 -0.61
CA GLU A 100 -0.29 12.15 -0.21
C GLU A 100 1.00 12.25 0.62
N ALA A 101 1.42 11.17 1.28
CA ALA A 101 2.60 11.13 2.13
C ALA A 101 3.87 11.60 1.38
N PRO A 102 4.74 12.38 2.02
CA PRO A 102 5.95 12.87 1.37
C PRO A 102 6.80 11.69 0.88
N ALA A 103 7.27 11.77 -0.36
CA ALA A 103 8.21 10.78 -0.90
C ALA A 103 9.50 10.89 -0.09
N SER A 104 9.78 9.86 0.70
CA SER A 104 11.07 9.67 1.39
C SER A 104 12.08 9.01 0.46
#